data_AF-A0A399EAK8-F1
#
_entry.id   AF-A0A399EAK8-F1
#
_cell.length_a   1.000
_cell.length_b   1.000
_cell.length_c   1.000
_cell.angle_alpha   90.00
_cell.angle_beta   90.00
_cell.angle_gamma   90.00
#
_symmetry.space_group_name_H-M   'P 1'
#
loop_
_entity.id
_entity.type
_entity.pdbx_description
1 polymer ?
#
loop_
_entity_poly.entity_id
_entity_poly.type
_entity_poly.pdbx_seq_one_letter_code
_entity_poly.pdbx_strand_id
1 'polypeptide(L)'
;MLDTNALRHFSFAHPEGLAILLTGIGSERAYFPAEVYRQDEGLLPLDDGDDEELSELARGLRWARRSVARLPPDQAKRYQTWLDNSRQLPRHLERGSLVIDPITLEELPQRAQLEQQFGIGKGEAACLVLALRYSGVAVFTSTDKAALRAAQQLAVKVLSGMDVLSGWIKASRPSKAEFGGLIAGLAGAKYTLKGEHLERLYGLL
;
A
#
# COMPACT_ATOMS: atom_id res chain seq x y z
N MET A 1 8.32 -5.22 4.00
CA MET A 1 8.35 -4.31 2.84
C MET A 1 6.95 -4.17 2.29
N LEU A 2 6.45 -2.94 2.23
CA LEU A 2 5.15 -2.66 1.62
C LEU A 2 5.36 -2.23 0.17
N ASP A 3 4.60 -2.81 -0.75
CA ASP A 3 4.47 -2.24 -2.08
C ASP A 3 3.52 -1.02 -2.08
N THR A 4 3.49 -0.32 -3.20
CA THR A 4 2.56 0.80 -3.39
C THR A 4 1.12 0.39 -3.17
N ASN A 5 0.69 -0.75 -3.72
CA ASN A 5 -0.73 -1.08 -3.73
C ASN A 5 -1.26 -1.36 -2.33
N ALA A 6 -0.52 -2.08 -1.50
CA ALA A 6 -0.85 -2.32 -0.09
C ALA A 6 -0.90 -0.98 0.65
N LEU A 7 0.11 -0.14 0.51
CA LEU A 7 0.15 1.17 1.18
C LEU A 7 -1.02 2.07 0.74
N ARG A 8 -1.28 2.15 -0.55
CA ARG A 8 -2.36 2.97 -1.15
C ARG A 8 -3.74 2.45 -0.76
N HIS A 9 -4.01 1.16 -0.92
CA HIS A 9 -5.33 0.61 -0.65
C HIS A 9 -5.71 0.77 0.81
N PHE A 10 -4.80 0.45 1.75
CA PHE A 10 -5.09 0.60 3.16
C PHE A 10 -5.12 2.06 3.61
N SER A 11 -4.25 2.93 3.11
CA SER A 11 -4.31 4.37 3.45
C SER A 11 -5.57 5.07 2.93
N PHE A 12 -6.17 4.59 1.84
CA PHE A 12 -7.39 5.17 1.26
C PHE A 12 -8.67 4.52 1.77
N ALA A 13 -8.62 3.26 2.19
CA ALA A 13 -9.80 2.48 2.56
C ALA A 13 -10.40 2.89 3.90
N HIS A 14 -9.58 3.20 4.89
CA HIS A 14 -10.04 3.37 6.27
C HIS A 14 -9.15 4.38 7.01
N PRO A 15 -9.68 5.22 7.92
CA PRO A 15 -8.88 6.18 8.69
C PRO A 15 -7.80 5.50 9.57
N GLU A 16 -8.00 4.23 9.91
CA GLU A 16 -7.02 3.40 10.64
C GLU A 16 -6.38 2.32 9.77
N GLY A 17 -6.52 2.41 8.45
CA GLY A 17 -6.14 1.33 7.53
C GLY A 17 -4.67 0.92 7.61
N LEU A 18 -3.75 1.84 7.88
CA LEU A 18 -2.34 1.50 8.08
C LEU A 18 -2.08 0.78 9.41
N ALA A 19 -2.82 1.11 10.47
CA ALA A 19 -2.76 0.37 11.72
C ALA A 19 -3.31 -1.05 11.54
N ILE A 20 -4.43 -1.17 10.81
CA ILE A 20 -5.01 -2.47 10.43
C ILE A 20 -4.01 -3.30 9.62
N LEU A 21 -3.35 -2.70 8.62
CA LEU A 21 -2.32 -3.35 7.80
C LEU A 21 -1.17 -3.87 8.66
N LEU A 22 -0.60 -3.03 9.53
CA LEU A 22 0.50 -3.37 10.42
C LEU A 22 0.13 -4.50 11.39
N THR A 23 -1.02 -4.40 12.03
CA THR A 23 -1.56 -5.46 12.90
C THR A 23 -1.78 -6.76 12.13
N GLY A 24 -2.31 -6.67 10.90
CA GLY A 24 -2.55 -7.83 10.04
C GLY A 24 -1.28 -8.54 9.59
N ILE A 25 -0.21 -7.79 9.37
CA ILE A 25 1.13 -8.33 9.09
C ILE A 25 1.77 -8.89 10.37
N GLY A 26 1.34 -8.43 11.55
CA GLY A 26 1.96 -8.75 12.84
C GLY A 26 3.27 -7.99 13.05
N SER A 27 3.38 -6.76 12.55
CA SER A 27 4.59 -5.93 12.67
C SER A 27 4.25 -4.54 13.18
N GLU A 28 5.10 -3.98 14.03
CA GLU A 28 4.99 -2.58 14.48
C GLU A 28 5.51 -1.59 13.45
N ARG A 29 6.38 -2.05 12.54
CA ARG A 29 7.02 -1.23 11.52
C ARG A 29 6.90 -1.84 10.14
N ALA A 30 6.74 -0.97 9.16
CA ALA A 30 6.85 -1.31 7.76
C ALA A 30 7.75 -0.33 7.02
N TYR A 31 8.51 -0.88 6.08
CA TYR A 31 9.46 -0.15 5.27
C TYR A 31 9.02 -0.18 3.81
N PHE A 32 9.29 0.90 3.09
CA PHE A 32 9.09 1.01 1.65
C PHE A 32 10.12 1.99 1.06
N PRO A 33 10.50 1.81 -0.21
CA PRO A 33 11.47 2.68 -0.86
C PRO A 33 10.85 4.02 -1.27
N ALA A 34 11.69 5.01 -1.59
CA ALA A 34 11.24 6.35 -1.97
C ALA A 34 10.38 6.35 -3.26
N GLU A 35 10.58 5.36 -4.13
CA GLU A 35 9.78 5.13 -5.34
C GLU A 35 8.30 4.85 -5.05
N VAL A 36 8.01 4.27 -3.88
CA VAL A 36 6.62 4.03 -3.43
C VAL A 36 6.00 5.30 -2.89
N TYR A 37 6.73 6.01 -2.02
CA TYR A 37 6.32 7.29 -1.48
C TYR A 37 7.50 8.07 -0.91
N ARG A 38 7.74 9.29 -1.40
CA ARG A 38 8.74 10.22 -0.87
C ARG A 38 8.07 11.37 -0.13
N GLN A 39 7.22 11.03 0.85
CA GLN A 39 6.61 11.97 1.78
C GLN A 39 5.74 13.07 1.10
N ASP A 40 6.09 14.34 1.19
CA ASP A 40 5.23 15.48 0.92
C ASP A 40 4.98 15.76 -0.56
N GLU A 41 5.43 14.90 -1.47
CA GLU A 41 5.15 14.97 -2.91
C GLU A 41 3.65 15.09 -3.24
N GLY A 42 2.79 14.47 -2.42
CA GLY A 42 1.34 14.62 -2.55
C GLY A 42 0.83 16.04 -2.28
N LEU A 43 1.63 16.88 -1.61
CA LEU A 43 1.36 18.28 -1.26
C LEU A 43 1.83 19.31 -2.29
N LEU A 44 2.60 18.90 -3.30
CA LEU A 44 3.07 19.80 -4.34
C LEU A 44 1.91 20.54 -5.03
N PRO A 45 2.13 21.76 -5.54
CA PRO A 45 1.11 22.49 -6.32
C PRO A 45 0.57 21.63 -7.46
N LEU A 46 -0.74 21.67 -7.69
CA LEU A 46 -1.40 20.80 -8.69
C LEU A 46 -1.06 21.21 -10.14
N ASP A 47 -0.55 22.42 -10.30
CA ASP A 47 -0.30 23.12 -11.57
C ASP A 47 1.16 22.98 -12.05
N ASP A 48 2.04 22.49 -11.18
CA ASP A 48 3.45 22.25 -11.47
C ASP A 48 3.67 20.80 -11.94
N GLY A 49 4.00 20.65 -13.21
CA GLY A 49 4.81 19.54 -13.72
C GLY A 49 4.11 18.26 -14.16
N ASP A 50 4.90 17.47 -14.90
CA ASP A 50 4.62 16.08 -15.22
C ASP A 50 4.66 15.23 -13.93
N ASP A 51 3.56 14.55 -13.61
CA ASP A 51 3.48 13.69 -12.43
C ASP A 51 4.29 12.38 -12.62
N GLU A 52 4.87 12.13 -13.81
CA GLU A 52 5.62 10.90 -14.12
C GLU A 52 6.76 10.61 -13.14
N GLU A 53 7.45 11.65 -12.65
CA GLU A 53 8.56 11.51 -11.70
C GLU A 53 8.12 11.27 -10.26
N LEU A 54 6.86 11.51 -9.93
CA LEU A 54 6.34 11.37 -8.58
C LEU A 54 6.18 9.90 -8.19
N SER A 55 6.39 9.64 -6.90
CA SER A 55 6.07 8.34 -6.33
C SER A 55 4.61 7.96 -6.55
N GLU A 56 4.34 6.66 -6.66
CA GLU A 56 3.03 6.18 -7.06
C GLU A 56 1.90 6.58 -6.09
N LEU A 57 2.19 6.62 -4.79
CA LEU A 57 1.23 7.09 -3.80
C LEU A 57 0.98 8.60 -3.94
N ALA A 58 2.01 9.40 -4.21
CA ALA A 58 1.86 10.83 -4.42
C ALA A 58 1.00 11.14 -5.65
N ARG A 59 1.19 10.41 -6.76
CA ARG A 59 0.32 10.48 -7.94
C ARG A 59 -1.14 10.18 -7.57
N GLY A 60 -1.38 9.15 -6.76
CA GLY A 60 -2.71 8.81 -6.25
C GLY A 60 -3.36 9.92 -5.42
N LEU A 61 -2.60 10.56 -4.52
CA LEU A 61 -3.07 11.67 -3.69
C LEU A 61 -3.39 12.93 -4.53
N ARG A 62 -2.52 13.28 -5.48
CA ARG A 62 -2.72 14.42 -6.39
C ARG A 62 -3.91 14.19 -7.31
N TRP A 63 -4.06 12.99 -7.85
CA TRP A 63 -5.23 12.61 -8.63
C TRP A 63 -6.53 12.79 -7.83
N ALA A 64 -6.55 12.34 -6.57
CA ALA A 64 -7.71 12.50 -5.70
C ALA A 64 -8.04 13.98 -5.45
N ARG A 65 -7.04 14.84 -5.21
CA ARG A 65 -7.23 16.30 -5.06
C ARG A 65 -7.80 16.95 -6.31
N ARG A 66 -7.22 16.67 -7.48
CA ARG A 66 -7.75 17.16 -8.76
C ARG A 66 -9.17 16.69 -8.99
N SER A 67 -9.47 15.44 -8.65
CA SER A 67 -10.82 14.88 -8.77
C SER A 67 -11.81 15.61 -7.86
N VAL A 68 -11.45 15.88 -6.60
CA VAL A 68 -12.29 16.67 -5.68
C VAL A 68 -12.53 18.08 -6.20
N ALA A 69 -11.52 18.73 -6.76
CA ALA A 69 -11.64 20.10 -7.27
C ALA A 69 -12.47 20.22 -8.57
N ARG A 70 -12.51 19.16 -9.39
CA ARG A 70 -13.10 19.19 -10.74
C ARG A 70 -14.46 18.51 -10.85
N LEU A 71 -14.75 17.51 -10.00
CA LEU A 71 -15.96 16.70 -10.10
C LEU A 71 -17.10 17.27 -9.24
N PRO A 72 -18.37 17.02 -9.61
CA PRO A 72 -19.52 17.32 -8.74
C PRO A 72 -19.41 16.63 -7.37
N PRO A 73 -19.99 17.19 -6.29
CA PRO A 73 -19.83 16.67 -4.93
C PRO A 73 -20.09 15.17 -4.76
N ASP A 74 -21.16 14.64 -5.38
CA ASP A 74 -21.50 13.21 -5.29
C ASP A 74 -20.44 12.30 -5.94
N GLN A 75 -19.81 12.76 -7.02
CA GLN A 75 -18.74 12.03 -7.71
C GLN A 75 -17.38 12.23 -7.03
N ALA A 76 -17.17 13.39 -6.42
CA ALA A 76 -15.98 13.74 -5.65
C ALA A 76 -15.90 13.02 -4.30
N LYS A 77 -17.06 12.65 -3.71
CA LYS A 77 -17.17 12.09 -2.36
C LYS A 77 -16.17 10.98 -2.07
N ARG A 78 -16.02 10.04 -2.99
CA ARG A 78 -15.07 8.94 -2.86
C ARG A 78 -13.62 9.42 -2.76
N TYR A 79 -13.22 10.37 -3.59
CA TYR A 79 -11.87 10.93 -3.57
C TYR A 79 -11.64 11.79 -2.33
N GLN A 80 -12.68 12.48 -1.85
CA GLN A 80 -12.63 13.17 -0.56
C GLN A 80 -12.38 12.18 0.58
N THR A 81 -13.11 11.06 0.61
CA THR A 81 -12.86 9.98 1.60
C THR A 81 -11.44 9.44 1.52
N TRP A 82 -10.88 9.24 0.33
CA TRP A 82 -9.47 8.82 0.19
C TRP A 82 -8.51 9.84 0.81
N LEU A 83 -8.71 11.12 0.54
CA LEU A 83 -7.88 12.19 1.10
C LEU A 83 -8.01 12.26 2.62
N ASP A 84 -9.22 12.19 3.15
CA ASP A 84 -9.47 12.22 4.59
C ASP A 84 -8.82 11.02 5.29
N ASN A 85 -8.96 9.80 4.73
CA ASN A 85 -8.32 8.60 5.27
C ASN A 85 -6.79 8.68 5.18
N SER A 86 -6.24 9.27 4.11
CA SER A 86 -4.79 9.38 3.91
C SER A 86 -4.11 10.32 4.92
N ARG A 87 -4.87 11.14 5.66
CA ARG A 87 -4.34 11.99 6.75
C ARG A 87 -3.66 11.19 7.87
N GLN A 88 -3.81 9.87 7.91
CA GLN A 88 -3.06 9.00 8.80
C GLN A 88 -1.57 8.89 8.45
N LEU A 89 -1.16 9.16 7.19
CA LEU A 89 0.23 8.97 6.72
C LEU A 89 1.27 9.76 7.54
N PRO A 90 1.12 11.09 7.77
CA PRO A 90 2.11 11.85 8.54
C PRO A 90 2.34 11.29 9.93
N ARG A 91 1.26 11.00 10.68
CA ARG A 91 1.34 10.39 12.01
C ARG A 91 2.12 9.07 12.00
N HIS A 92 1.92 8.23 10.99
CA HIS A 92 2.61 6.95 10.89
C HIS A 92 4.10 7.08 10.56
N LEU A 93 4.47 8.08 9.76
CA LEU A 93 5.85 8.43 9.45
C LEU A 93 6.56 9.04 10.66
N GLU A 94 5.94 10.03 11.31
CA GLU A 94 6.48 10.73 12.50
C GLU A 94 6.78 9.77 13.65
N ARG A 95 5.90 8.79 13.88
CA ARG A 95 6.10 7.78 14.94
C ARG A 95 6.99 6.61 14.54
N GLY A 96 7.52 6.59 13.32
CA GLY A 96 8.39 5.52 12.81
C GLY A 96 7.72 4.15 12.58
N SER A 97 6.39 4.10 12.53
CA SER A 97 5.65 2.87 12.16
C SER A 97 5.65 2.62 10.64
N LEU A 98 5.81 3.69 9.88
CA LEU A 98 6.12 3.67 8.46
C LEU A 98 7.50 4.31 8.27
N VAL A 99 8.39 3.63 7.56
CA VAL A 99 9.76 4.07 7.34
C VAL A 99 10.04 4.10 5.84
N ILE A 100 10.43 5.28 5.35
CA ILE A 100 10.96 5.44 3.99
C ILE A 100 12.43 5.02 4.05
N ASP A 101 12.78 3.96 3.34
CA ASP A 101 14.15 3.43 3.26
C ASP A 101 14.60 3.40 1.80
N PRO A 102 15.29 4.46 1.33
CA PRO A 102 15.70 4.58 -0.06
C PRO A 102 16.63 3.44 -0.51
N ILE A 103 16.51 3.07 -1.78
CA ILE A 103 17.55 2.26 -2.42
C ILE A 103 18.81 3.11 -2.62
N THR A 104 19.96 2.50 -2.44
CA THR A 104 21.28 3.11 -2.62
C THR A 104 21.66 3.17 -4.09
N LEU A 105 22.70 3.94 -4.42
CA LEU A 105 23.21 4.02 -5.80
C LEU A 105 23.74 2.66 -6.28
N GLU A 106 24.35 1.90 -5.38
CA GLU A 106 24.88 0.57 -5.63
C GLU A 106 23.79 -0.48 -5.93
N GLU A 107 22.57 -0.24 -5.47
CA GLU A 107 21.43 -1.13 -5.68
C GLU A 107 20.59 -0.79 -6.92
N LEU A 108 20.82 0.36 -7.56
CA LEU A 108 20.12 0.76 -8.78
C LEU A 108 20.26 -0.27 -9.93
N PRO A 109 21.44 -0.87 -10.18
CA PRO A 109 21.57 -1.91 -11.20
C PRO A 109 20.71 -3.14 -10.87
N GLN A 110 20.65 -3.53 -9.60
CA GLN A 110 19.84 -4.67 -9.16
C GLN A 110 18.35 -4.40 -9.38
N ARG A 111 17.86 -3.20 -9.05
CA ARG A 111 16.47 -2.80 -9.33
C ARG A 111 16.15 -2.94 -10.82
N ALA A 112 17.00 -2.38 -11.69
CA ALA A 112 16.80 -2.44 -13.14
C ALA A 112 16.81 -3.88 -13.67
N GLN A 113 17.68 -4.75 -13.12
CA GLN A 113 17.70 -6.17 -13.45
C GLN A 113 16.38 -6.86 -13.06
N LEU A 114 15.84 -6.58 -11.88
CA LEU A 114 14.57 -7.17 -11.42
C LEU A 114 13.38 -6.72 -12.30
N GLU A 115 13.33 -5.44 -12.70
CA GLU A 115 12.32 -4.94 -13.65
C GLU A 115 12.36 -5.73 -14.96
N GLN A 116 13.55 -5.88 -15.54
CA GLN A 116 13.73 -6.60 -16.81
C GLN A 116 13.42 -8.10 -16.68
N GLN A 117 13.92 -8.74 -15.61
CA GLN A 117 13.78 -10.17 -15.40
C GLN A 117 12.34 -10.59 -15.15
N PHE A 118 11.60 -9.80 -14.37
CA PHE A 118 10.26 -10.17 -13.92
C PHE A 118 9.12 -9.40 -14.60
N GLY A 119 9.43 -8.38 -15.40
CA GLY A 119 8.44 -7.54 -16.07
C GLY A 119 7.58 -6.75 -15.08
N ILE A 120 8.17 -6.32 -13.97
CA ILE A 120 7.50 -5.57 -12.89
C ILE A 120 7.86 -4.09 -12.94
N GLY A 121 7.04 -3.25 -12.30
CA GLY A 121 7.28 -1.82 -12.23
C GLY A 121 8.47 -1.43 -11.34
N LYS A 122 8.94 -0.19 -11.52
CA LYS A 122 10.04 0.41 -10.76
C LYS A 122 9.82 0.36 -9.24
N GLY A 123 8.59 0.63 -8.79
CA GLY A 123 8.24 0.60 -7.36
C GLY A 123 8.32 -0.81 -6.78
N GLU A 124 7.73 -1.79 -7.47
CA GLU A 124 7.77 -3.20 -7.06
C GLU A 124 9.20 -3.73 -7.03
N ALA A 125 10.00 -3.43 -8.05
CA ALA A 125 11.40 -3.84 -8.10
C ALA A 125 12.21 -3.22 -6.96
N ALA A 126 12.02 -1.93 -6.66
CA ALA A 126 12.67 -1.27 -5.53
C ALA A 126 12.28 -1.92 -4.19
N CYS A 127 11.01 -2.31 -4.03
CA CYS A 127 10.57 -3.04 -2.84
C CYS A 127 11.22 -4.42 -2.72
N LEU A 128 11.45 -5.12 -3.84
CA LEU A 128 12.14 -6.40 -3.84
C LEU A 128 13.63 -6.26 -3.52
N VAL A 129 14.32 -5.26 -4.06
CA VAL A 129 15.70 -4.90 -3.67
C VAL A 129 15.77 -4.71 -2.16
N LEU A 130 14.86 -3.89 -1.62
CA LEU A 130 14.81 -3.62 -0.19
C LEU A 130 14.52 -4.89 0.61
N ALA A 131 13.60 -5.74 0.15
CA ALA A 131 13.29 -7.02 0.81
C ALA A 131 14.50 -7.97 0.85
N LEU A 132 15.29 -8.02 -0.23
CA LEU A 132 16.52 -8.80 -0.33
C LEU A 132 17.60 -8.26 0.62
N ARG A 133 17.74 -6.93 0.74
CA ARG A 133 18.66 -6.30 1.70
C ARG A 133 18.42 -6.80 3.14
N TYR A 134 17.16 -6.99 3.52
CA TYR A 134 16.77 -7.47 4.85
C TYR A 134 16.68 -9.00 5.00
N SER A 135 17.08 -9.78 3.98
CA SER A 135 17.41 -11.21 4.06
C SER A 135 16.48 -12.08 4.93
N GLY A 136 15.16 -12.02 4.68
CA GLY A 136 14.16 -12.93 5.27
C GLY A 136 13.31 -12.40 6.42
N VAL A 137 13.63 -11.22 6.98
CA VAL A 137 12.75 -10.54 7.97
C VAL A 137 11.68 -9.68 7.27
N ALA A 138 11.79 -9.53 5.95
CA ALA A 138 10.85 -8.80 5.13
C ALA A 138 9.67 -9.68 4.69
N VAL A 139 8.47 -9.31 5.13
CA VAL A 139 7.24 -9.69 4.43
C VAL A 139 7.03 -8.74 3.27
N PHE A 140 6.93 -9.25 2.05
CA PHE A 140 6.48 -8.49 0.88
C PHE A 140 4.96 -8.63 0.73
N THR A 141 4.26 -7.50 0.73
CA THR A 141 2.82 -7.46 0.50
C THR A 141 2.58 -6.70 -0.79
N SER A 142 1.93 -7.36 -1.76
CA SER A 142 1.54 -6.76 -3.02
C SER A 142 0.20 -7.28 -3.51
N THR A 143 -0.49 -6.45 -4.30
CA THR A 143 -1.68 -6.89 -5.05
C THR A 143 -1.35 -7.29 -6.49
N ASP A 144 -0.12 -7.05 -6.96
CA ASP A 144 0.35 -7.48 -8.28
C ASP A 144 0.84 -8.93 -8.23
N LYS A 145 0.22 -9.79 -9.06
CA LYS A 145 0.59 -11.20 -9.18
C LYS A 145 2.00 -11.39 -9.74
N ALA A 146 2.49 -10.53 -10.62
CA ALA A 146 3.83 -10.61 -11.17
C ALA A 146 4.87 -10.34 -10.07
N ALA A 147 4.68 -9.27 -9.30
CA ALA A 147 5.53 -8.93 -8.17
C ALA A 147 5.53 -10.01 -7.07
N LEU A 148 4.37 -10.58 -6.74
CA LEU A 148 4.28 -11.69 -5.77
C LEU A 148 5.05 -12.93 -6.25
N ARG A 149 4.93 -13.28 -7.54
CA ARG A 149 5.69 -14.41 -8.13
C ARG A 149 7.19 -14.14 -8.12
N ALA A 150 7.60 -12.91 -8.44
CA ALA A 150 9.00 -12.51 -8.38
C ALA A 150 9.57 -12.67 -6.96
N ALA A 151 8.87 -12.16 -5.95
CA ALA A 151 9.26 -12.32 -4.55
C ALA A 151 9.37 -13.80 -4.15
N GLN A 152 8.43 -14.64 -4.56
CA GLN A 152 8.47 -16.09 -4.31
C GLN A 152 9.68 -16.77 -4.94
N GLN A 153 10.01 -16.42 -6.20
CA GLN A 153 11.21 -16.95 -6.88
C GLN A 153 12.51 -16.49 -6.22
N LEU A 154 12.50 -15.32 -5.60
CA LEU A 154 13.61 -14.76 -4.83
C LEU A 154 13.64 -15.25 -3.38
N ALA A 155 12.81 -16.22 -3.00
CA ALA A 155 12.66 -16.75 -1.64
C ALA A 155 12.30 -15.68 -0.59
N VAL A 156 11.67 -14.58 -1.01
CA VAL A 156 11.13 -13.55 -0.12
C VAL A 156 9.77 -14.00 0.40
N LYS A 157 9.54 -13.90 1.71
CA LYS A 157 8.24 -14.23 2.32
C LYS A 157 7.17 -13.26 1.83
N VAL A 158 6.06 -13.78 1.33
CA VAL A 158 4.93 -12.97 0.85
C VAL A 158 3.71 -13.09 1.76
N LEU A 159 2.98 -12.00 1.93
CA LEU A 159 1.60 -12.02 2.44
C LEU A 159 0.67 -11.43 1.39
N SER A 160 -0.41 -12.14 1.10
CA SER A 160 -1.51 -11.61 0.31
C SER A 160 -2.39 -10.69 1.17
N GLY A 161 -3.26 -9.88 0.53
CA GLY A 161 -4.26 -9.11 1.27
C GLY A 161 -5.21 -9.99 2.10
N MET A 162 -5.46 -11.24 1.68
CA MET A 162 -6.21 -12.21 2.47
C MET A 162 -5.49 -12.59 3.76
N ASP A 163 -4.17 -12.76 3.71
CA ASP A 163 -3.38 -13.09 4.89
C ASP A 163 -3.33 -11.92 5.86
N VAL A 164 -3.17 -10.69 5.35
CA VAL A 164 -3.21 -9.47 6.17
C VAL A 164 -4.57 -9.33 6.86
N LEU A 165 -5.68 -9.47 6.13
CA LEU A 165 -7.02 -9.35 6.71
C LEU A 165 -7.29 -10.47 7.72
N SER A 166 -6.91 -11.70 7.42
CA SER A 166 -7.03 -12.83 8.35
C SER A 166 -6.20 -12.61 9.61
N GLY A 167 -4.98 -12.09 9.48
CA GLY A 167 -4.12 -11.74 10.60
C GLY A 167 -4.75 -10.66 11.48
N TRP A 168 -5.33 -9.63 10.86
CA TRP A 168 -5.98 -8.54 11.58
C TRP A 168 -7.22 -9.03 12.35
N ILE A 169 -8.05 -9.87 11.73
CA ILE A 169 -9.22 -10.48 12.39
C ILE A 169 -8.80 -11.27 13.63
N LYS A 170 -7.78 -12.13 13.49
CA LYS A 170 -7.29 -12.95 14.60
C LYS A 170 -6.73 -12.11 15.74
N ALA A 171 -5.98 -11.05 15.42
CA ALA A 171 -5.34 -10.20 16.40
C ALA A 171 -6.31 -9.24 17.10
N SER A 172 -7.26 -8.67 16.36
CA SER A 172 -8.10 -7.55 16.84
C SER A 172 -9.52 -7.94 17.18
N ARG A 173 -9.99 -9.09 16.66
CA ARG A 173 -11.38 -9.58 16.80
C ARG A 173 -12.43 -8.49 16.52
N PRO A 174 -12.39 -7.84 15.34
CA PRO A 174 -13.32 -6.77 15.02
C PRO A 174 -14.76 -7.30 14.95
N SER A 175 -15.73 -6.43 15.21
CA SER A 175 -17.13 -6.73 14.92
C SER A 175 -17.37 -6.88 13.41
N LYS A 176 -18.47 -7.55 13.05
CA LYS A 176 -18.91 -7.64 11.64
C LYS A 176 -19.13 -6.27 11.00
N ALA A 177 -19.57 -5.28 11.79
CA ALA A 177 -19.78 -3.92 11.31
C ALA A 177 -18.45 -3.22 10.98
N GLU A 178 -17.45 -3.32 11.86
CA GLU A 178 -16.11 -2.76 11.63
C GLU A 178 -15.43 -3.43 10.44
N PHE A 179 -15.50 -4.76 10.35
CA PHE A 179 -14.98 -5.50 9.21
C PHE A 179 -15.69 -5.10 7.91
N GLY A 180 -17.03 -5.00 7.92
CA GLY A 180 -17.81 -4.56 6.77
C GLY A 180 -17.44 -3.15 6.30
N GLY A 181 -17.18 -2.23 7.23
CA GLY A 181 -16.69 -0.88 6.95
C GLY A 181 -15.35 -0.88 6.23
N LEU A 182 -14.38 -1.68 6.71
CA LEU A 182 -13.08 -1.84 6.04
C LEU A 182 -13.23 -2.41 4.62
N ILE A 183 -14.04 -3.45 4.44
CA ILE A 183 -14.26 -4.07 3.12
C ILE A 183 -14.89 -3.09 2.13
N ALA A 184 -15.89 -2.32 2.57
CA ALA A 184 -16.50 -1.27 1.74
C ALA A 184 -15.48 -0.19 1.37
N GLY A 185 -14.65 0.21 2.33
CA GLY A 185 -13.54 1.15 2.11
C GLY A 185 -12.51 0.64 1.10
N LEU A 186 -12.10 -0.62 1.23
CA LEU A 186 -11.16 -1.27 0.32
C LEU A 186 -11.72 -1.35 -1.11
N ALA A 187 -12.99 -1.72 -1.27
CA ALA A 187 -13.65 -1.70 -2.58
C ALA A 187 -13.69 -0.26 -3.15
N GLY A 188 -14.00 0.72 -2.31
CA GLY A 188 -13.90 2.14 -2.63
C GLY A 188 -12.49 2.57 -3.04
N ALA A 189 -11.45 1.94 -2.48
CA ALA A 189 -10.04 2.11 -2.83
C ALA A 189 -9.58 1.28 -4.07
N LYS A 190 -10.51 0.69 -4.84
CA LYS A 190 -10.25 -0.23 -5.99
C LYS A 190 -9.60 -1.56 -5.60
N TYR A 191 -9.68 -1.96 -4.33
CA TYR A 191 -9.29 -3.30 -3.88
C TYR A 191 -10.53 -4.15 -3.57
N THR A 192 -10.91 -5.01 -4.52
CA THR A 192 -12.10 -5.86 -4.37
C THR A 192 -11.71 -7.31 -4.14
N LEU A 193 -12.24 -7.89 -3.06
CA LEU A 193 -12.14 -9.33 -2.79
C LEU A 193 -13.24 -10.09 -3.53
N LYS A 194 -12.94 -11.31 -3.94
CA LYS A 194 -13.94 -12.24 -4.49
C LYS A 194 -14.94 -12.66 -3.40
N GLY A 195 -16.15 -13.06 -3.80
CA GLY A 195 -17.20 -13.53 -2.88
C GLY A 195 -16.73 -14.65 -1.95
N GLU A 196 -16.10 -15.69 -2.52
CA GLU A 196 -15.54 -16.83 -1.77
C GLU A 196 -14.51 -16.41 -0.70
N HIS A 197 -13.72 -15.37 -0.98
CA HIS A 197 -12.73 -14.83 -0.06
C HIS A 197 -13.40 -14.05 1.07
N LEU A 198 -14.44 -13.28 0.76
CA LEU A 198 -15.22 -12.54 1.76
C LEU A 198 -15.93 -13.50 2.71
N GLU A 199 -16.62 -14.52 2.19
CA GLU A 199 -17.29 -15.54 3.01
C GLU A 199 -16.33 -16.21 3.98
N ARG A 200 -15.13 -16.57 3.49
CA ARG A 200 -14.08 -17.14 4.33
C ARG A 200 -13.63 -16.20 5.45
N LEU A 201 -13.47 -14.91 5.17
CA LEU A 201 -13.09 -13.91 6.19
C LEU A 201 -14.21 -13.67 7.20
N TYR A 202 -15.47 -13.59 6.75
CA TYR A 202 -16.62 -13.45 7.64
C TYR A 202 -16.81 -14.65 8.57
N GLY A 203 -16.38 -15.85 8.16
CA GLY A 203 -16.35 -17.03 9.01
C GLY A 203 -15.29 -17.02 10.12
N LEU A 204 -14.35 -16.06 10.09
CA LEU A 204 -13.33 -15.86 11.14
C LEU A 204 -13.76 -14.85 12.22
N LEU A 205 -14.90 -14.18 12.05
CA LEU A 205 -15.47 -13.18 12.97
C LEU A 205 -16.48 -13.82 13.92
#